data_AF-A0A3A0E1C6-F1
#
_entry.id   AF-A0A3A0E1C6-F1
#
_cell.length_a   1.000
_cell.length_b   1.000
_cell.length_c   1.000
_cell.angle_alpha   90.00
_cell.angle_beta   90.00
_cell.angle_gamma   90.00
#
_symmetry.space_group_name_H-M   'P 1'
#
loop_
_entity.id
_entity.type
_entity.pdbx_description
1 polymer ?
#
loop_
_entity_poly.entity_id
_entity_poly.type
_entity_poly.pdbx_seq_one_letter_code
_entity_poly.pdbx_strand_id
1 'polypeptide(L)'
;MPSADWTPPIGWAAPRWDTAEQAKHMPFYDRDDWPGIVAETKNFPPTARYWTGLSPAAIEQLEMETVCGAAAGGPPLGIELRMTPPGNKKRYLRDVGSLVGASGGVETTCIYVEYQTCGSVHGRPINDAEIRLKMRHEP
;
A
#
# COMPACT_ATOMS: atom_id res chain seq x y z
N MET A 1 16.12 -21.08 7.46
CA MET A 1 15.53 -21.07 8.82
C MET A 1 14.42 -20.03 8.80
N PRO A 2 13.16 -20.36 9.12
CA PRO A 2 12.11 -19.34 9.17
C PRO A 2 12.34 -18.47 10.42
N SER A 3 12.50 -17.16 10.23
CA SER A 3 12.55 -16.20 11.34
C SER A 3 11.19 -16.19 12.03
N ALA A 4 11.16 -16.70 13.26
CA ALA A 4 10.11 -16.40 14.22
C ALA A 4 10.22 -14.90 14.57
N ASP A 5 9.07 -14.22 14.69
CA ASP A 5 8.76 -13.23 15.74
C ASP A 5 7.70 -12.18 15.36
N TRP A 6 7.19 -12.21 14.12
CA TRP A 6 5.96 -11.48 13.80
C TRP A 6 4.76 -12.41 13.94
N THR A 7 3.97 -12.18 14.98
CA THR A 7 2.68 -12.85 15.18
C THR A 7 1.59 -11.86 14.79
N PRO A 8 0.60 -12.25 13.96
CA PRO A 8 -0.51 -11.37 13.66
C PRO A 8 -1.23 -10.96 14.96
N PRO A 9 -1.87 -9.79 15.00
CA PRO A 9 -2.68 -9.39 16.15
C PRO A 9 -3.71 -10.47 16.51
N ILE A 10 -4.05 -10.58 17.80
CA ILE A 10 -5.04 -11.57 18.25
C ILE A 10 -6.34 -11.42 17.45
N GLY A 11 -6.81 -12.52 16.85
CA GLY A 11 -8.01 -12.56 16.02
C GLY A 11 -7.80 -12.22 14.54
N TRP A 12 -6.54 -12.08 14.10
CA TRP A 12 -6.18 -11.81 12.70
C TRP A 12 -5.46 -12.99 12.07
N ALA A 13 -5.81 -13.31 10.83
CA ALA A 13 -5.09 -14.33 10.06
C ALA A 13 -3.74 -13.78 9.57
N ALA A 14 -2.81 -14.70 9.26
CA ALA A 14 -1.52 -14.34 8.69
C ALA A 14 -1.68 -13.49 7.41
N PRO A 15 -0.83 -12.46 7.21
CA PRO A 15 -0.91 -11.58 6.07
C PRO A 15 -0.65 -12.37 4.78
N ARG A 16 -1.48 -12.12 3.79
CA ARG A 16 -1.43 -12.72 2.46
C ARG A 16 -1.78 -11.65 1.46
N TRP A 17 -0.91 -11.49 0.47
CA TRP A 17 -1.14 -10.55 -0.61
C TRP A 17 -2.42 -10.89 -1.39
N ASP A 18 -3.29 -9.90 -1.53
CA ASP A 18 -4.60 -10.04 -2.17
C ASP A 18 -4.54 -9.58 -3.63
N THR A 19 -4.23 -10.53 -4.50
CA THR A 19 -4.05 -10.28 -5.93
C THR A 19 -5.30 -9.72 -6.62
N ALA A 20 -6.51 -10.03 -6.12
CA ALA A 20 -7.76 -9.58 -6.71
C ALA A 20 -8.01 -8.09 -6.44
N GLU A 21 -7.79 -7.64 -5.21
CA GLU A 21 -7.86 -6.22 -4.86
C GLU A 21 -6.73 -5.43 -5.52
N GLN A 22 -5.55 -6.04 -5.62
CA GLN A 22 -4.37 -5.39 -6.17
C GLN A 22 -4.46 -5.06 -7.66
N ALA A 23 -5.18 -5.85 -8.45
CA ALA A 23 -5.32 -5.65 -9.90
C ALA A 23 -5.77 -4.23 -10.26
N LYS A 24 -6.46 -3.52 -9.35
CA LYS A 24 -6.92 -2.14 -9.49
C LYS A 24 -5.80 -1.10 -9.51
N HIS A 25 -4.61 -1.43 -9.01
CA HIS A 25 -3.49 -0.50 -8.83
C HIS A 25 -2.23 -0.91 -9.58
N MET A 26 -2.21 -2.10 -10.18
CA MET A 26 -1.08 -2.61 -10.94
C MET A 26 -0.65 -1.65 -12.06
N PRO A 27 0.65 -1.65 -12.41
CA PRO A 27 1.14 -0.87 -13.54
C PRO A 27 0.50 -1.31 -14.86
N PHE A 28 0.38 -0.37 -15.79
CA PHE A 28 0.09 -0.68 -17.19
C PHE A 28 1.41 -1.01 -17.91
N TYR A 29 1.79 -2.28 -17.93
CA TYR A 29 3.06 -2.72 -18.52
C TYR A 29 3.11 -2.61 -20.05
N ASP A 30 1.97 -2.43 -20.70
CA ASP A 30 1.81 -2.26 -22.14
C ASP A 30 1.82 -0.78 -22.58
N ARG A 31 2.01 0.15 -21.62
CA ARG A 31 2.00 1.59 -21.85
C ARG A 31 3.32 2.23 -21.42
N ASP A 32 3.94 2.96 -22.34
CA ASP A 32 5.17 3.73 -22.10
C ASP A 32 4.90 5.22 -21.78
N ASP A 33 3.64 5.63 -21.65
CA ASP A 33 3.23 7.04 -21.50
C ASP A 33 2.98 7.43 -20.04
N TRP A 34 3.98 7.30 -19.18
CA TRP A 34 3.83 7.59 -17.76
C TRP A 34 3.19 8.94 -17.44
N PRO A 35 3.56 10.08 -18.08
CA PRO A 35 2.89 11.35 -17.82
C PRO A 35 1.39 11.30 -18.09
N GLY A 36 0.95 10.52 -19.09
CA GLY A 36 -0.45 10.25 -19.39
C GLY A 36 -1.13 9.44 -18.28
N ILE A 37 -0.48 8.37 -17.81
CA ILE A 37 -0.96 7.56 -16.67
C ILE A 37 -1.07 8.41 -15.40
N VAL A 38 -0.09 9.26 -15.10
CA VAL A 38 -0.13 10.20 -13.98
C VAL A 38 -1.34 11.11 -14.11
N ALA A 39 -1.55 11.74 -15.27
CA ALA A 39 -2.69 12.62 -15.51
C ALA A 39 -4.05 11.89 -15.38
N GLU A 40 -4.16 10.63 -15.78
CA GLU A 40 -5.37 9.82 -15.60
C GLU A 40 -5.76 9.65 -14.13
N THR A 41 -4.78 9.46 -13.23
CA THR A 41 -5.06 9.35 -11.79
C THR A 41 -5.71 10.62 -11.20
N LYS A 42 -5.57 11.78 -11.86
CA LYS A 42 -6.27 13.03 -11.50
C LYS A 42 -7.75 13.02 -11.88
N ASN A 43 -8.04 12.50 -13.07
CA ASN A 43 -9.35 12.61 -13.70
C ASN A 43 -10.33 11.54 -13.19
N PHE A 44 -9.81 10.44 -12.64
CA PHE A 44 -10.62 9.34 -12.13
C PHE A 44 -10.30 8.98 -10.67
N PRO A 45 -10.54 9.85 -9.68
CA PRO A 45 -10.40 9.46 -8.27
C PRO A 45 -11.31 8.25 -7.94
N PRO A 46 -10.87 7.26 -7.14
CA PRO A 46 -9.61 7.20 -6.38
C PRO A 46 -8.48 6.43 -7.09
N THR A 47 -8.39 6.48 -8.42
CA THR A 47 -7.38 5.74 -9.19
C THR A 47 -5.96 6.11 -8.75
N ALA A 48 -5.16 5.07 -8.53
CA ALA A 48 -3.73 5.14 -8.28
C ALA A 48 -3.08 4.00 -9.07
N ARG A 49 -1.86 4.23 -9.55
CA ARG A 49 -1.11 3.26 -10.37
C ARG A 49 0.31 3.16 -9.88
N TYR A 50 0.78 1.93 -9.66
CA TYR A 50 2.20 1.67 -9.42
C TYR A 50 3.03 2.02 -10.65
N TRP A 51 4.28 2.39 -10.39
CA TRP A 51 5.25 2.77 -11.42
C TRP A 51 5.53 1.58 -12.36
N THR A 52 5.62 1.82 -13.67
CA THR A 52 5.84 0.76 -14.68
C THR A 52 7.19 0.06 -14.51
N GLY A 53 8.15 0.70 -13.83
CA GLY A 53 9.42 0.08 -13.46
C GLY A 53 9.36 -0.92 -12.30
N LEU A 54 8.22 -1.05 -11.59
CA LEU A 54 8.06 -2.01 -10.50
C LEU A 54 7.43 -3.31 -11.00
N SER A 55 8.06 -4.44 -10.66
CA SER A 55 7.50 -5.76 -10.94
C SER A 55 6.39 -6.12 -9.93
N PRO A 56 5.49 -7.07 -10.25
CA PRO A 56 4.48 -7.53 -9.30
C PRO A 56 5.09 -8.06 -7.99
N ALA A 57 6.21 -8.78 -8.06
CA ALA A 57 6.91 -9.28 -6.89
C ALA A 57 7.51 -8.15 -6.02
N ALA A 58 8.00 -7.08 -6.64
CA ALA A 58 8.48 -5.90 -5.90
C ALA A 58 7.33 -5.19 -5.19
N ILE A 59 6.16 -5.08 -5.84
CA ILE A 59 4.96 -4.48 -5.25
C ILE A 59 4.45 -5.33 -4.07
N GLU A 60 4.36 -6.64 -4.25
CA GLU A 60 4.02 -7.59 -3.18
C GLU A 60 4.95 -7.43 -1.98
N GLN A 61 6.26 -7.43 -2.23
CA GLN A 61 7.26 -7.25 -1.18
C GLN A 61 7.08 -5.91 -0.46
N LEU A 62 6.93 -4.80 -1.19
CA LEU A 62 6.73 -3.47 -0.59
C LEU A 62 5.51 -3.43 0.34
N GLU A 63 4.38 -3.99 -0.10
CA GLU A 63 3.14 -4.00 0.67
C GLU A 63 3.24 -4.91 1.89
N MET A 64 3.81 -6.11 1.73
CA MET A 64 3.99 -7.06 2.82
C MET A 64 4.95 -6.51 3.88
N GLU A 65 6.11 -5.99 3.48
CA GLU A 65 7.07 -5.38 4.40
C GLU A 65 6.51 -4.17 5.16
N THR A 66 5.56 -3.46 4.55
CA THR A 66 4.84 -2.36 5.22
C THR A 66 4.06 -2.85 6.44
N VAL A 67 3.54 -4.08 6.39
CA VAL A 67 2.74 -4.70 7.46
C VAL A 67 3.57 -5.59 8.39
N CYS A 68 4.57 -6.31 7.87
CA CYS A 68 5.30 -7.35 8.62
C CYS A 68 6.84 -7.28 8.58
N GLY A 69 7.43 -6.19 8.06
CA GLY A 69 8.88 -5.99 8.09
C GLY A 69 9.68 -6.64 6.95
N ALA A 70 10.97 -6.28 6.82
CA ALA A 70 11.90 -6.74 5.78
C ALA A 70 12.32 -8.23 5.90
N ALA A 71 12.24 -8.79 7.11
CA ALA A 71 12.21 -10.22 7.33
C ALA A 71 10.78 -10.58 7.72
N ALA A 72 10.23 -11.69 7.24
CA ALA A 72 8.94 -12.22 7.67
C ALA A 72 9.00 -12.50 9.18
N GLY A 73 8.78 -11.48 10.02
CA GLY A 73 9.22 -11.50 11.41
C GLY A 73 9.58 -10.14 12.03
N GLY A 74 9.86 -9.11 11.22
CA GLY A 74 10.23 -7.77 11.71
C GLY A 74 9.02 -6.91 12.09
N PRO A 75 9.23 -5.80 12.83
CA PRO A 75 8.16 -4.82 13.01
C PRO A 75 7.69 -4.25 11.65
N PRO A 76 6.43 -3.83 11.53
CA PRO A 76 5.93 -3.15 10.33
C PRO A 76 6.85 -1.98 9.96
N LEU A 77 7.24 -1.86 8.69
CA LEU A 77 7.98 -0.68 8.21
C LEU A 77 7.05 0.52 7.97
N GLY A 78 5.75 0.29 7.87
CA GLY A 78 4.75 1.34 7.81
C GLY A 78 4.37 1.87 9.18
N ILE A 79 4.03 3.15 9.22
CA ILE A 79 3.40 3.79 10.38
C ILE A 79 1.92 3.40 10.38
N GLU A 80 1.48 2.70 11.43
CA GLU A 80 0.06 2.35 11.60
C GLU A 80 -0.77 3.61 11.86
N LEU A 81 -1.78 3.83 11.01
CA LEU A 81 -2.75 4.92 11.14
C LEU A 81 -3.85 4.48 12.12
N ARG A 82 -3.93 5.15 13.27
CA ARG A 82 -4.89 4.79 14.32
C ARG A 82 -6.26 5.37 14.01
N MET A 83 -7.01 4.68 13.13
CA MET A 83 -8.38 5.07 12.79
C MET A 83 -9.40 4.39 13.72
N THR A 84 -10.21 5.18 14.41
CA THR A 84 -11.34 4.69 15.23
C THR A 84 -12.62 4.47 14.41
N PRO A 85 -13.43 3.44 14.73
CA PRO A 85 -13.13 2.34 15.65
C PRO A 85 -12.21 1.29 14.99
N PRO A 86 -11.49 0.46 15.78
CA PRO A 86 -10.61 -0.59 15.27
C PRO A 86 -11.47 -1.65 14.58
N GLY A 87 -11.70 -1.45 13.29
CA GLY A 87 -12.51 -2.33 12.47
C GLY A 87 -11.77 -3.64 12.15
N ASN A 88 -12.35 -4.37 11.23
CA ASN A 88 -11.75 -5.52 10.54
C ASN A 88 -10.52 -5.15 9.67
N LYS A 89 -9.91 -3.97 9.87
CA LYS A 89 -8.84 -3.41 9.05
C LYS A 89 -7.85 -2.55 9.86
N LYS A 90 -6.56 -2.78 9.60
CA LYS A 90 -5.41 -1.97 10.02
C LYS A 90 -4.86 -1.28 8.77
N ARG A 91 -4.37 -0.06 8.94
CA ARG A 91 -3.94 0.80 7.82
C ARG A 91 -2.56 1.32 8.11
N TYR A 92 -1.70 1.32 7.11
CA TYR A 92 -0.32 1.72 7.24
C TYR A 92 0.05 2.73 6.16
N LEU A 93 0.90 3.68 6.52
CA LEU A 93 1.56 4.60 5.60
C LEU A 93 3.06 4.32 5.60
N ARG A 94 3.66 4.23 4.42
CA ARG A 94 5.11 4.11 4.28
C ARG A 94 5.62 5.04 3.18
N ASP A 95 6.62 5.85 3.51
CA ASP A 95 7.46 6.51 2.51
C ASP A 95 8.60 5.55 2.14
N VAL A 96 8.75 5.29 0.85
CA VAL A 96 9.75 4.35 0.31
C VAL A 96 11.02 5.09 -0.11
N GLY A 97 11.01 6.43 -0.12
CA GLY A 97 12.15 7.27 -0.49
C GLY A 97 12.51 7.25 -1.97
N SER A 98 11.72 6.57 -2.79
CA SER A 98 11.87 6.49 -4.25
C SER A 98 10.49 6.48 -4.92
N LEU A 99 10.44 6.79 -6.23
CA LEU A 99 9.19 6.80 -6.98
C LEU A 99 8.54 5.40 -6.98
N VAL A 100 7.33 5.32 -6.42
CA VAL A 100 6.55 4.07 -6.37
C VAL A 100 5.32 4.08 -7.26
N GLY A 101 4.85 5.26 -7.65
CA GLY A 101 3.71 5.37 -8.56
C GLY A 101 3.11 6.76 -8.57
N ALA A 102 1.81 6.81 -8.88
CA ALA A 102 1.06 8.06 -8.96
C ALA A 102 -0.34 7.94 -8.37
N SER A 103 -0.84 9.04 -7.82
CA SER A 103 -2.23 9.20 -7.43
C SER A 103 -2.65 10.66 -7.50
N GLY A 104 -3.89 10.94 -7.91
CA GLY A 104 -4.45 12.29 -7.95
C GLY A 104 -3.71 13.26 -8.88
N GLY A 105 -3.05 12.77 -9.92
CA GLY A 105 -2.31 13.60 -10.88
C GLY A 105 -0.87 13.90 -10.51
N VAL A 106 -0.35 13.26 -9.47
CA VAL A 106 1.02 13.48 -9.01
C VAL A 106 1.73 12.15 -8.80
N GLU A 107 3.02 12.15 -9.12
CA GLU A 107 3.94 11.11 -8.71
C GLU A 107 4.12 11.11 -7.19
N THR A 108 4.39 9.95 -6.61
CA THR A 108 4.54 9.79 -5.17
C THR A 108 5.57 8.73 -4.80
N THR A 109 6.19 8.92 -3.64
CA THR A 109 7.08 7.97 -2.97
C THR A 109 6.37 7.20 -1.84
N CYS A 110 5.11 7.54 -1.57
CA CYS A 110 4.35 7.00 -0.46
C CYS A 110 3.38 5.91 -0.93
N ILE A 111 3.25 4.87 -0.12
CA ILE A 111 2.21 3.84 -0.25
C ILE A 111 1.32 3.82 0.98
N TYR A 112 0.04 3.53 0.74
CA TYR A 112 -0.95 3.25 1.76
C TYR A 112 -1.37 1.79 1.64
N VAL A 113 -1.29 1.04 2.73
CA VAL A 113 -1.53 -0.40 2.77
C VAL A 113 -2.62 -0.72 3.77
N GLU A 114 -3.59 -1.54 3.35
CA GLU A 114 -4.61 -2.11 4.24
C GLU A 114 -4.26 -3.57 4.56
N TYR A 115 -4.36 -3.92 5.82
CA TYR A 115 -4.34 -5.29 6.32
C TYR A 115 -5.71 -5.59 6.92
N GLN A 116 -6.33 -6.71 6.55
CA GLN A 116 -7.65 -7.11 7.04
C GLN A 116 -7.59 -8.31 7.98
N THR A 117 -8.61 -8.50 8.82
CA THR A 117 -8.68 -9.63 9.78
C THR A 117 -8.60 -10.99 9.11
N CYS A 118 -9.04 -11.12 7.87
CA CYS A 118 -8.94 -12.34 7.07
C CYS A 118 -7.54 -12.63 6.50
N GLY A 119 -6.57 -11.76 6.75
CA GLY A 119 -5.21 -11.91 6.22
C GLY A 119 -4.94 -11.08 4.97
N SER A 120 -5.98 -10.59 4.27
CA SER A 120 -5.81 -9.82 3.02
C SER A 120 -4.95 -8.58 3.25
N VAL A 121 -3.88 -8.46 2.47
CA VAL A 121 -3.01 -7.29 2.37
C VAL A 121 -3.06 -6.78 0.93
N HIS A 122 -3.37 -5.51 0.75
CA HIS A 122 -3.25 -4.81 -0.52
C HIS A 122 -2.95 -3.34 -0.28
N GLY A 123 -2.32 -2.70 -1.26
CA GLY A 123 -1.91 -1.32 -1.14
C GLY A 123 -2.09 -0.54 -2.43
N ARG A 124 -1.81 0.75 -2.31
CA ARG A 124 -1.72 1.64 -3.46
C ARG A 124 -0.78 2.80 -3.20
N PRO A 125 -0.21 3.38 -4.26
CA PRO A 125 0.40 4.70 -4.18
C PRO A 125 -0.60 5.73 -3.66
N ILE A 126 -0.12 6.65 -2.84
CA ILE A 126 -0.94 7.69 -2.21
C ILE A 126 -0.17 9.01 -2.23
N ASN A 127 -0.85 10.12 -2.53
CA ASN A 127 -0.21 11.44 -2.50
C ASN A 127 -0.41 12.18 -1.16
N ASP A 128 0.34 13.27 -0.96
CA ASP A 128 0.27 14.10 0.25
C ASP A 128 -1.13 14.64 0.57
N ALA A 129 -1.90 15.01 -0.46
CA ALA A 129 -3.24 15.55 -0.25
C ALA A 129 -4.18 14.49 0.34
N GLU A 130 -4.11 13.26 -0.17
CA GLU A 130 -4.85 12.12 0.35
C GLU A 130 -4.35 11.69 1.73
N ILE A 131 -3.04 11.69 1.98
CA ILE A 131 -2.46 11.43 3.31
C ILE A 131 -3.06 12.40 4.32
N ARG A 132 -3.02 13.71 4.03
CA ARG A 132 -3.59 14.74 4.91
C ARG A 132 -5.08 14.54 5.14
N LEU A 133 -5.84 14.12 4.12
CA LEU A 133 -7.26 13.80 4.29
C LEU A 133 -7.47 12.59 5.21
N LYS A 134 -6.68 11.52 5.04
CA LYS A 134 -6.76 10.33 5.90
C LYS A 134 -6.38 10.63 7.35
N MET A 135 -5.36 11.47 7.57
CA MET A 135 -4.92 11.91 8.90
C MET A 135 -5.89 12.89 9.57
N ARG A 136 -6.57 13.76 8.79
CA ARG A 136 -7.55 14.73 9.35
C ARG A 136 -8.84 14.10 9.87
N HIS A 137 -9.12 12.86 9.49
CA HIS A 137 -10.27 12.10 9.99
C HIS A 137 -9.92 11.23 11.21
N GLU A 138 -8.78 11.51 11.86
CA GLU A 138 -8.50 11.08 13.23
C GLU A 138 -9.27 12.02 14.19
N PRO A 139 -10.23 11.52 14.99
CA PRO A 139 -10.89 12.32 16.02
C PRO A 139 -9.95 12.69 17.17
#